data_AF-A0A539E9F8-F1
#
_entry.id   AF-A0A539E9F8-F1
#
_cell.length_a   1.000
_cell.length_b   1.000
_cell.length_c   1.000
_cell.angle_alpha   90.00
_cell.angle_beta   90.00
_cell.angle_gamma   90.00
#
_symmetry.space_group_name_H-M   'P 1'
#
loop_
_entity.id
_entity.type
_entity.pdbx_description
1 polymer ?
#
loop_
_entity_poly.entity_id
_entity_poly.type
_entity_poly.pdbx_seq_one_letter_code
_entity_poly.pdbx_strand_id
1 'polypeptide(L)'
;MHNIFDIALQCIQSCDPYEKYQLTRLAAAQWRNNELPLEPTEMPHSIEEAGRPDKPHLVHSTLLTERKLNGLAGQAALIHAIVHIEFNAINLAWDAVYRFRDMPINYYGDWIRVADEEAYHFELLVQRLGELGYCYGDFDAHDGLWEMARQTDGDVMVRMALVP
;
A
#
# COMPACT_ATOMS: atom_id res chain seq x y z
N MET A 1 -1.36 -11.93 -22.12
CA MET A 1 -1.90 -12.39 -20.83
C MET A 1 -1.10 -11.64 -19.79
N HIS A 2 -1.71 -10.82 -18.95
CA HIS A 2 -0.97 -10.09 -17.92
C HIS A 2 -0.57 -11.06 -16.82
N ASN A 3 0.72 -11.09 -16.48
CA ASN A 3 1.24 -11.90 -15.38
C ASN A 3 1.01 -11.16 -14.05
N ILE A 4 1.30 -11.81 -12.92
CA ILE A 4 1.14 -11.17 -11.59
C ILE A 4 2.00 -9.91 -11.43
N PHE A 5 3.14 -9.83 -12.11
CA PHE A 5 4.06 -8.72 -11.98
C PHE A 5 3.61 -7.46 -12.72
N ASP A 6 2.98 -7.62 -13.89
CA ASP A 6 2.33 -6.54 -14.63
C ASP A 6 1.21 -5.93 -13.77
N ILE A 7 0.42 -6.80 -13.12
CA ILE A 7 -0.67 -6.40 -12.22
C ILE A 7 -0.11 -5.71 -10.97
N ALA A 8 0.95 -6.24 -10.37
CA ALA A 8 1.60 -5.62 -9.22
C ALA A 8 2.08 -4.20 -9.56
N LEU A 9 2.70 -4.01 -10.74
CA LEU A 9 3.11 -2.68 -11.20
C LEU A 9 1.93 -1.73 -11.38
N GLN A 10 0.81 -2.20 -11.96
CA GLN A 10 -0.41 -1.40 -12.09
C GLN A 10 -0.96 -0.97 -10.71
N CYS A 11 -1.00 -1.90 -9.75
CA CYS A 11 -1.42 -1.59 -8.38
C CYS A 11 -0.51 -0.53 -7.74
N ILE A 12 0.82 -0.66 -7.85
CA ILE A 12 1.77 0.32 -7.30
C ILE A 12 1.59 1.69 -7.95
N GLN A 13 1.40 1.74 -9.28
CA GLN A 13 1.32 2.99 -10.04
C GLN A 13 -0.03 3.72 -9.93
N SER A 14 -1.11 3.05 -9.53
CA SER A 14 -2.41 3.71 -9.36
C SER A 14 -2.33 4.81 -8.30
N CYS A 15 -2.70 6.04 -8.67
CA CYS A 15 -2.72 7.19 -7.78
C CYS A 15 -4.07 7.36 -7.07
N ASP A 16 -5.15 6.79 -7.61
CA ASP A 16 -6.46 6.87 -6.97
C ASP A 16 -6.60 5.77 -5.90
N PRO A 17 -6.88 6.13 -4.63
CA PRO A 17 -6.96 5.12 -3.57
C PRO A 17 -8.07 4.09 -3.77
N TYR A 18 -9.19 4.49 -4.38
CA TYR A 18 -10.29 3.58 -4.64
C TYR A 18 -9.98 2.63 -5.80
N GLU A 19 -9.38 3.13 -6.88
CA GLU A 19 -8.87 2.31 -7.98
C GLU A 19 -7.81 1.32 -7.49
N LYS A 20 -6.82 1.77 -6.72
CA LYS A 20 -5.78 0.91 -6.15
C LYS A 20 -6.38 -0.21 -5.28
N TYR A 21 -7.35 0.13 -4.44
CA TYR A 21 -8.12 -0.83 -3.66
C TYR A 21 -8.82 -1.86 -4.57
N GLN A 22 -9.58 -1.42 -5.57
CA GLN A 22 -10.30 -2.31 -6.48
C GLN A 22 -9.37 -3.24 -7.28
N LEU A 23 -8.28 -2.68 -7.83
CA LEU A 23 -7.26 -3.43 -8.53
C LEU A 23 -6.63 -4.49 -7.62
N THR A 24 -6.34 -4.14 -6.37
CA THR A 24 -5.79 -5.07 -5.38
C THR A 24 -6.73 -6.23 -5.11
N ARG A 25 -8.01 -5.95 -4.83
CA ARG A 25 -9.03 -6.97 -4.56
C ARG A 25 -9.26 -7.90 -5.77
N LEU A 26 -9.27 -7.33 -6.98
CA LEU A 26 -9.40 -8.10 -8.22
C LEU A 26 -8.19 -9.02 -8.45
N ALA A 27 -6.98 -8.48 -8.32
CA ALA A 27 -5.74 -9.22 -8.49
C ALA A 27 -5.65 -10.39 -7.50
N ALA A 28 -5.98 -10.16 -6.23
CA ALA A 28 -6.00 -11.20 -5.21
C ALA A 28 -7.03 -12.31 -5.52
N ALA A 29 -8.20 -11.95 -6.07
CA ALA A 29 -9.20 -12.93 -6.50
C ALA A 29 -8.71 -13.77 -7.69
N GLN A 30 -8.13 -13.13 -8.70
CA GLN A 30 -7.56 -13.80 -9.87
C GLN A 30 -6.38 -14.73 -9.48
N TRP A 31 -5.53 -14.28 -8.55
CA TRP A 31 -4.46 -15.11 -7.99
C TRP A 31 -5.01 -16.37 -7.31
N ARG A 32 -6.03 -16.24 -6.44
CA ARG A 32 -6.67 -17.39 -5.78
C ARG A 32 -7.30 -18.38 -6.77
N ASN A 33 -7.73 -17.90 -7.93
CA ASN A 33 -8.27 -18.74 -8.99
C ASN A 33 -7.19 -19.34 -9.92
N ASN A 34 -5.90 -19.08 -9.67
CA ASN A 34 -4.78 -19.45 -10.54
C ASN A 34 -4.86 -18.84 -11.96
N GLU A 35 -5.43 -17.65 -12.08
CA GLU A 35 -5.61 -16.93 -13.36
C GLU A 35 -4.42 -16.02 -13.70
N LEU A 36 -3.47 -15.85 -12.77
CA LEU A 36 -2.30 -14.98 -12.93
C LEU A 36 -1.02 -15.83 -12.99
N PRO A 37 -0.38 -15.98 -14.18
CA PRO A 37 0.87 -16.70 -14.29
C PRO A 37 2.04 -15.94 -13.64
N LEU A 38 3.06 -16.69 -13.22
CA LEU A 38 4.30 -16.19 -12.63
C LEU A 38 5.42 -15.95 -13.66
N GLU A 39 5.15 -16.02 -14.96
CA GLU A 39 6.17 -15.86 -16.00
C GLU A 39 6.56 -14.39 -16.13
N PRO A 40 7.80 -13.98 -15.75
CA PRO A 40 8.24 -12.60 -15.89
C PRO A 40 8.44 -12.27 -17.37
N THR A 41 7.89 -11.14 -17.80
CA THR A 41 8.07 -10.59 -19.14
C THR A 41 9.32 -9.71 -19.22
N GLU A 42 9.60 -8.94 -18.17
CA GLU A 42 10.72 -7.98 -18.10
C GLU A 42 11.35 -7.92 -16.70
N MET A 43 12.60 -7.48 -16.62
CA MET A 43 13.28 -7.23 -15.34
C MET A 43 12.62 -6.06 -14.60
N PRO A 44 12.50 -6.11 -13.26
CA PRO A 44 11.91 -5.02 -12.51
C PRO A 44 12.76 -3.75 -12.64
N HIS A 45 12.11 -2.64 -12.98
CA HIS A 45 12.70 -1.31 -12.92
C HIS A 45 12.60 -0.73 -11.51
N SER A 46 13.48 0.23 -11.18
CA SER A 46 13.37 1.00 -9.93
C SER A 46 12.04 1.76 -9.90
N ILE A 47 11.30 1.60 -8.80
CA ILE A 47 10.13 2.40 -8.48
C ILE A 47 10.59 3.42 -7.43
N GLU A 48 10.77 4.67 -7.84
CA GLU A 48 11.17 5.75 -6.94
C GLU A 48 10.02 6.14 -6.00
N GLU A 49 8.81 6.29 -6.53
CA GLU A 49 7.60 6.63 -5.78
C GLU A 49 6.42 5.74 -6.18
N ALA A 50 5.67 5.26 -5.18
CA ALA A 50 4.38 4.64 -5.43
C ALA A 50 3.36 5.70 -5.87
N GLY A 51 2.42 5.29 -6.72
CA GLY A 51 1.26 6.10 -7.08
C GLY A 51 0.47 6.48 -5.83
N ARG A 52 0.21 7.78 -5.69
CA ARG A 52 -0.52 8.36 -4.57
C ARG A 52 -1.41 9.52 -5.02
N PRO A 53 -2.51 9.79 -4.32
CA PRO A 53 -3.36 10.94 -4.59
C PRO A 53 -2.64 12.27 -4.26
N ASP A 54 -3.20 13.38 -4.75
CA ASP A 54 -2.72 14.74 -4.45
C ASP A 54 -2.73 15.06 -2.94
N LYS A 55 -3.66 14.44 -2.19
CA LYS A 55 -3.79 14.53 -0.73
C LYS A 55 -3.84 13.13 -0.11
N PRO A 56 -3.29 12.91 1.09
CA PRO A 56 -2.81 13.91 2.05
C PRO A 56 -1.49 14.59 1.64
N HIS A 57 -1.25 15.80 2.13
CA HIS A 57 0.08 16.39 1.99
C HIS A 57 1.06 15.62 2.89
N LEU A 58 2.20 15.26 2.32
CA LEU A 58 3.26 14.57 3.03
C LEU A 58 4.20 15.61 3.66
N VAL A 59 4.25 15.62 4.98
CA VAL A 59 5.10 16.49 5.78
C VAL A 59 6.10 15.66 6.57
N HIS A 60 7.20 16.28 7.01
CA HIS A 60 8.14 15.63 7.90
C HIS A 60 7.44 15.18 9.19
N SER A 61 7.84 14.03 9.75
CA SER A 61 7.17 13.42 10.92
C SER A 61 7.08 14.37 12.13
N THR A 62 8.06 15.26 12.31
CA THR A 62 8.09 16.28 13.37
C THR A 62 7.12 17.45 13.14
N LEU A 63 6.61 17.62 11.93
CA LEU A 63 5.65 18.66 11.56
C LEU A 63 4.20 18.17 11.65
N LEU A 64 3.99 16.87 11.90
CA LEU A 64 2.67 16.35 12.21
C LEU A 64 2.20 16.99 13.53
N THR A 65 1.05 17.66 13.48
CA THR A 65 0.47 18.26 14.67
C THR A 65 0.21 17.17 15.71
N GLU A 66 0.58 17.41 16.96
CA GLU A 66 0.31 16.47 18.06
C GLU A 66 -1.19 16.10 18.07
N ARG A 67 -1.46 14.80 17.95
CA ARG A 67 -2.83 14.26 17.89
C ARG A 67 -3.45 14.35 19.28
N LYS A 68 -4.09 15.48 19.56
CA LYS A 68 -4.99 15.62 20.70
C LYS A 68 -6.21 14.72 20.47
N LEU A 69 -6.20 13.53 21.10
CA LEU A 69 -7.24 12.50 20.96
C LEU A 69 -8.60 12.89 21.56
N ASN A 70 -8.73 14.10 22.08
CA ASN A 70 -9.94 14.64 22.65
C ASN A 70 -10.85 15.23 21.56
N GLY A 71 -12.04 14.63 21.41
CA GLY A 71 -13.09 15.08 20.50
C GLY A 71 -13.06 14.40 19.13
N LEU A 72 -14.11 14.66 18.33
CA LEU A 72 -14.33 14.01 17.05
C LEU A 72 -13.20 14.25 16.04
N ALA A 73 -12.66 15.47 15.99
CA ALA A 73 -11.55 15.80 15.09
C ALA A 73 -10.27 15.03 15.42
N GLY A 74 -9.96 14.83 16.71
CA GLY A 74 -8.81 14.03 17.14
C GLY A 74 -8.97 12.55 16.80
N GLN A 75 -10.18 12.01 16.96
CA GLN A 75 -10.51 10.64 16.53
C GLN A 75 -10.40 10.47 15.01
N ALA A 76 -10.92 11.42 14.24
CA ALA A 76 -10.82 11.41 12.78
C ALA A 76 -9.37 11.49 12.29
N ALA A 77 -8.54 12.35 12.89
CA ALA A 77 -7.12 12.44 12.58
C ALA A 77 -6.36 11.13 12.89
N LEU A 78 -6.72 10.44 13.97
CA LEU A 78 -6.16 9.12 14.27
C LEU A 78 -6.56 8.08 13.21
N ILE A 79 -7.84 8.01 12.87
CA ILE A 79 -8.33 7.05 11.87
C ILE A 79 -7.71 7.34 10.51
N HIS A 80 -7.67 8.60 10.07
CA HIS A 80 -7.00 9.01 8.83
C HIS A 80 -5.54 8.56 8.78
N ALA A 81 -4.80 8.69 9.88
CA ALA A 81 -3.42 8.22 9.93
C ALA A 81 -3.30 6.70 9.74
N ILE A 82 -4.26 5.92 10.29
CA ILE A 82 -4.29 4.47 10.09
C ILE A 82 -4.66 4.16 8.64
N VAL A 83 -5.65 4.86 8.05
CA VAL A 83 -5.97 4.76 6.60
C VAL A 83 -4.71 4.98 5.75
N HIS A 84 -3.88 5.97 6.09
CA HIS A 84 -2.63 6.23 5.38
C HIS A 84 -1.59 5.11 5.55
N ILE A 85 -1.52 4.48 6.73
CA ILE A 85 -0.66 3.32 6.98
C ILE A 85 -1.12 2.15 6.11
N GLU A 86 -2.42 1.82 6.09
CA GLU A 86 -2.94 0.72 5.27
C GLU A 86 -2.71 0.97 3.77
N PHE A 87 -2.92 2.20 3.30
CA PHE A 87 -2.63 2.57 1.91
C PHE A 87 -1.16 2.32 1.54
N ASN A 88 -0.23 2.67 2.42
CA ASN A 88 1.19 2.40 2.22
C ASN A 88 1.51 0.90 2.32
N ALA A 89 0.85 0.16 3.20
CA ALA A 89 1.04 -1.28 3.31
C ALA A 89 0.60 -2.02 2.03
N ILE A 90 -0.48 -1.58 1.37
CA ILE A 90 -0.86 -2.07 0.03
C ILE A 90 0.27 -1.82 -0.98
N ASN A 91 0.85 -0.61 -1.01
CA ASN A 91 1.96 -0.28 -1.91
C ASN A 91 3.18 -1.16 -1.65
N LEU A 92 3.54 -1.38 -0.39
CA LEU A 92 4.69 -2.18 0.01
C LEU A 92 4.51 -3.65 -0.34
N ALA A 93 3.31 -4.19 -0.13
CA ALA A 93 3.00 -5.56 -0.46
C ALA A 93 3.10 -5.81 -1.97
N TRP A 94 2.58 -4.90 -2.79
CA TRP A 94 2.73 -4.99 -4.24
C TRP A 94 4.18 -4.75 -4.69
N ASP A 95 4.93 -3.84 -4.06
CA ASP A 95 6.37 -3.66 -4.34
C ASP A 95 7.15 -4.96 -4.07
N ALA A 96 6.84 -5.68 -3.00
CA ALA A 96 7.46 -6.98 -2.71
C ALA A 96 7.19 -8.00 -3.83
N VAL A 97 5.94 -8.11 -4.28
CA VAL A 97 5.55 -8.99 -5.40
C VAL A 97 6.25 -8.58 -6.69
N TYR A 98 6.26 -7.28 -7.01
CA TYR A 98 6.84 -6.76 -8.23
C TYR A 98 8.37 -6.82 -8.26
N ARG A 99 9.05 -6.57 -7.14
CA ARG A 99 10.50 -6.37 -7.09
C ARG A 99 11.27 -7.67 -6.98
N PHE A 100 10.85 -8.56 -6.09
CA PHE A 100 11.61 -9.77 -5.77
C PHE A 100 11.19 -10.91 -6.70
N ARG A 101 11.90 -11.00 -7.82
CA ARG A 101 11.76 -12.10 -8.79
C ARG A 101 12.43 -13.37 -8.28
N ASP A 102 12.02 -14.50 -8.84
CA ASP A 102 12.57 -15.84 -8.56
C ASP A 102 12.35 -16.34 -7.12
N MET A 103 11.28 -15.89 -6.46
CA MET A 103 10.87 -16.38 -5.15
C MET A 103 9.91 -17.57 -5.24
N PRO A 104 9.77 -18.40 -4.18
CA PRO A 104 8.79 -19.48 -4.15
C PRO A 104 7.36 -18.95 -4.31
N ILE A 105 6.46 -19.74 -4.92
CA ILE A 105 5.05 -19.35 -5.11
C ILE A 105 4.36 -18.86 -3.82
N ASN A 106 4.70 -19.44 -2.67
CA ASN A 106 4.16 -19.05 -1.37
C ASN A 106 4.56 -17.62 -0.98
N TYR A 107 5.75 -17.17 -1.35
CA TYR A 107 6.18 -15.79 -1.10
C TYR A 107 5.23 -14.79 -1.77
N TYR A 108 4.92 -15.03 -3.05
CA TYR A 108 3.97 -14.19 -3.79
C TYR A 108 2.56 -14.29 -3.19
N GLY A 109 2.11 -15.50 -2.87
CA GLY A 109 0.80 -15.72 -2.26
C GLY A 109 0.63 -15.01 -0.91
N ASP A 110 1.67 -15.00 -0.07
CA ASP A 110 1.65 -14.31 1.22
C ASP A 110 1.58 -12.79 1.05
N TRP A 111 2.38 -12.21 0.15
CA TRP A 111 2.32 -10.76 -0.11
C TRP A 111 1.03 -10.32 -0.78
N ILE A 112 0.48 -11.11 -1.70
CA ILE A 112 -0.84 -10.84 -2.30
C ILE A 112 -1.93 -10.91 -1.23
N ARG A 113 -1.82 -11.85 -0.28
CA ARG A 113 -2.75 -11.94 0.84
C ARG A 113 -2.65 -10.72 1.75
N VAL A 114 -1.43 -10.27 2.10
CA VAL A 114 -1.24 -9.02 2.86
C VAL A 114 -1.88 -7.85 2.10
N ALA A 115 -1.58 -7.67 0.82
CA ALA A 115 -2.20 -6.61 0.01
C ALA A 115 -3.74 -6.65 0.06
N ASP A 116 -4.34 -7.84 -0.02
CA ASP A 116 -5.80 -8.03 0.03
C ASP A 116 -6.41 -7.73 1.42
N GLU A 117 -5.68 -8.06 2.49
CA GLU A 117 -6.04 -7.78 3.88
C GLU A 117 -5.97 -6.28 4.17
N GLU A 118 -4.89 -5.60 3.77
CA GLU A 118 -4.75 -4.15 3.99
C GLU A 118 -5.68 -3.32 3.10
N ALA A 119 -6.00 -3.81 1.89
CA ALA A 119 -7.05 -3.23 1.06
C ALA A 119 -8.43 -3.28 1.76
N TYR A 120 -8.73 -4.38 2.44
CA TYR A 120 -9.95 -4.51 3.23
C TYR A 120 -9.94 -3.59 4.47
N HIS A 121 -8.83 -3.52 5.20
CA HIS A 121 -8.69 -2.59 6.33
C HIS A 121 -8.84 -1.14 5.89
N PHE A 122 -8.20 -0.75 4.79
CA PHE A 122 -8.32 0.56 4.18
C PHE A 122 -9.79 0.93 3.91
N GLU A 123 -10.55 0.03 3.27
CA GLU A 123 -11.98 0.26 2.97
C GLU A 123 -12.80 0.52 4.25
N LEU A 124 -12.65 -0.34 5.27
CA LEU A 124 -13.36 -0.20 6.54
C LEU A 124 -13.06 1.13 7.23
N LEU A 125 -11.78 1.53 7.23
CA LEU A 125 -11.33 2.74 7.89
C LEU A 125 -11.75 4.00 7.11
N VAL A 126 -11.75 3.96 5.78
CA VAL A 126 -12.29 5.05 4.94
C VAL A 126 -13.78 5.24 5.19
N GLN A 127 -14.56 4.15 5.24
CA GLN A 127 -15.97 4.23 5.58
C GLN A 127 -16.16 4.85 6.97
N ARG A 128 -15.39 4.38 7.96
CA ARG A 128 -15.47 4.89 9.34
C ARG A 128 -15.08 6.37 9.43
N LEU A 129 -14.09 6.81 8.66
CA LEU A 129 -13.69 8.21 8.57
C LEU A 129 -14.83 9.07 7.98
N GLY A 130 -15.51 8.54 6.96
CA GLY A 130 -16.71 9.14 6.37
C GLY A 130 -17.86 9.30 7.35
N GLU A 131 -18.10 8.32 8.22
CA GLU A 131 -19.11 8.40 9.30
C GLU A 131 -18.81 9.52 10.30
N LEU A 132 -17.54 9.94 10.43
CA LEU A 132 -17.11 11.07 11.26
C LEU A 132 -17.18 12.41 10.51
N GLY A 133 -17.55 12.41 9.23
CA GLY A 133 -17.66 13.60 8.38
C GLY A 133 -16.35 14.02 7.71
N TYR A 134 -15.36 13.12 7.61
CA TYR A 134 -14.06 13.38 7.02
C TYR A 134 -13.75 12.40 5.87
N CYS A 135 -12.82 12.79 5.00
CA CYS A 135 -12.32 11.99 3.88
C CYS A 135 -10.83 11.68 4.05
N TYR A 136 -10.38 10.60 3.39
CA TYR A 136 -8.95 10.37 3.27
C TYR A 136 -8.31 11.53 2.49
N GLY A 137 -7.24 12.09 3.05
CA GLY A 137 -6.60 13.32 2.56
C GLY A 137 -6.97 14.61 3.28
N ASP A 138 -7.93 14.60 4.22
CA ASP A 138 -8.32 15.81 4.99
C ASP A 138 -7.27 16.25 6.03
N PHE A 139 -6.37 15.35 6.44
CA PHE A 139 -5.27 15.61 7.36
C PHE A 139 -3.92 15.37 6.66
N ASP A 140 -2.87 16.04 7.13
CA ASP A 140 -1.50 15.79 6.66
C ASP A 140 -1.00 14.42 7.13
N ALA A 141 -0.07 13.83 6.38
CA ALA A 141 0.53 12.54 6.68
C ALA A 141 2.06 12.58 6.50
N HIS A 142 2.75 11.46 6.75
CA HIS A 142 4.20 11.35 6.54
C HIS A 142 4.51 10.05 5.79
N ASP A 143 5.59 10.05 5.02
CA ASP A 143 5.93 8.97 4.08
C ASP A 143 6.98 7.99 4.61
N GLY A 144 7.15 7.94 5.93
CA GLY A 144 8.30 7.26 6.56
C GLY A 144 8.41 5.77 6.21
N LEU A 145 7.30 5.09 5.95
CA LEU A 145 7.28 3.68 5.54
C LEU A 145 7.87 3.48 4.14
N TRP A 146 7.45 4.29 3.16
CA TRP A 146 7.95 4.19 1.79
C TRP A 146 9.41 4.64 1.68
N GLU A 147 9.79 5.69 2.42
CA GLU A 147 11.19 6.14 2.51
C GLU A 147 12.13 5.02 3.00
N MET A 148 11.72 4.25 4.01
CA MET A 148 12.47 3.09 4.51
C MET A 148 12.50 1.94 3.50
N ALA A 149 11.40 1.71 2.79
CA ALA A 149 11.34 0.69 1.75
C ALA A 149 12.32 0.99 0.60
N ARG A 150 12.41 2.26 0.16
CA ARG A 150 13.36 2.70 -0.86
C ARG A 150 14.82 2.52 -0.43
N GLN A 151 15.13 2.74 0.84
CA GLN A 151 16.50 2.54 1.38
C GLN A 151 16.93 1.08 1.46
N THR A 152 15.98 0.15 1.37
CA THR A 152 16.19 -1.29 1.59
C THR A 152 15.82 -2.14 0.36
N ASP A 153 15.67 -1.50 -0.80
CA ASP A 153 15.11 -2.13 -1.99
C ASP A 153 16.04 -3.16 -2.67
N GLY A 154 17.34 -3.07 -2.40
CA GLY A 154 18.36 -3.95 -2.99
C GLY A 154 18.52 -5.32 -2.32
N ASP A 155 17.88 -5.57 -1.18
CA ASP A 155 18.00 -6.84 -0.45
C ASP A 155 16.70 -7.21 0.25
N VAL A 156 16.11 -8.34 -0.15
CA VAL A 156 14.85 -8.85 0.42
C VAL A 156 14.97 -9.08 1.92
N MET A 157 16.09 -9.60 2.43
CA MET A 157 16.27 -9.87 3.85
C MET A 157 16.34 -8.57 4.65
N VAL A 158 17.02 -7.56 4.12
CA VAL A 158 17.06 -6.23 4.74
C VAL A 158 15.68 -5.58 4.71
N ARG A 159 14.94 -5.69 3.60
CA ARG A 159 13.56 -5.20 3.48
C ARG A 159 12.67 -5.84 4.55
N MET A 160 12.66 -7.17 4.67
CA MET A 160 11.84 -7.87 5.66
C MET A 160 12.22 -7.57 7.11
N ALA A 161 13.49 -7.21 7.36
CA ALA A 161 13.95 -6.88 8.72
C ALA A 161 13.56 -5.47 9.16
N LEU A 162 13.43 -4.53 8.22
CA LEU A 162 13.24 -3.10 8.50
C LEU A 162 11.87 -2.56 8.11
N VAL A 163 11.18 -3.24 7.20
CA VAL A 163 9.84 -2.94 6.71
C VAL A 163 9.06 -4.28 6.68
N PRO A 164 8.64 -4.77 7.86
CA PRO A 164 7.94 -6.04 7.98
C PRO A 164 6.51 -5.99 7.42
#